data_AF-A0A2E6EMX6-F1
#
_entry.id   AF-A0A2E6EMX6-F1
#
_cell.length_a   1.000
_cell.length_b   1.000
_cell.length_c   1.000
_cell.angle_alpha   90.00
_cell.angle_beta   90.00
_cell.angle_gamma   90.00
#
_symmetry.space_group_name_H-M   'P 1'
#
loop_
_entity.id
_entity.type
_entity.pdbx_description
1 polymer ?
#
loop_
_entity_poly.entity_id
_entity_poly.type
_entity_poly.pdbx_seq_one_letter_code
_entity_poly.pdbx_strand_id
1 'polypeptide(L)'
;MRALSLLPMLLVGLLASTAVAGPPGHYDKDAITASSQRFAEVAGQLKEGYLPLERELSRTDGLLAELDLNLALSAAQVDPAMHKLWMARLDERSGVFGPEFEAIQMRVSRLEVDFEEAFEAALQRALDQLAAVSERPVVCEANAVGGISAIAPGFSASSPSSCKGDDVSQQLAALWDADEVLKSRLATLTAEPWPKVTGYQESAATVSVGEHPASGQWFSPAHLVAAVPEAIELLDLIDARAAKARSALRARWEELDRGADDFKEQRAAIGASARSIREFTEVSKATLGRELMAAVQRVRRKGRKAGWSDVSVCLNPSGWGACDGRDRSDDVAEQVLSDRKLSRALAKLVAELPEPL
;
A
#
# COMPACT_ATOMS: atom_id res chain seq x y z
N MET A 1 21.70 -29.77 83.54
CA MET A 1 22.61 -30.85 83.99
C MET A 1 22.79 -31.85 82.86
N ARG A 2 24.04 -32.02 82.41
CA ARG A 2 24.70 -33.18 81.77
C ARG A 2 24.00 -33.96 80.64
N ALA A 3 24.64 -34.42 79.56
CA ALA A 3 25.87 -34.13 78.79
C ALA A 3 26.08 -35.31 77.81
N LEU A 4 26.93 -35.05 76.80
CA LEU A 4 27.77 -35.97 76.01
C LEU A 4 27.24 -36.58 74.68
N SER A 5 27.69 -35.93 73.60
CA SER A 5 28.71 -36.39 72.62
C SER A 5 28.63 -37.79 72.02
N LEU A 6 28.63 -37.86 70.68
CA LEU A 6 29.76 -38.39 69.87
C LEU A 6 29.39 -38.40 68.36
N LEU A 7 30.22 -37.73 67.56
CA LEU A 7 30.40 -37.96 66.12
C LEU A 7 31.54 -38.99 65.97
N PRO A 8 31.44 -39.95 65.03
CA PRO A 8 32.30 -39.93 63.83
C PRO A 8 31.53 -40.35 62.55
N MET A 9 31.67 -39.61 61.45
CA MET A 9 32.58 -39.86 60.31
C MET A 9 32.17 -41.03 59.37
N LEU A 10 32.03 -40.67 58.09
CA LEU A 10 32.12 -41.49 56.86
C LEU A 10 31.02 -42.51 56.54
N LEU A 11 30.13 -42.13 55.60
CA LEU A 11 29.99 -42.89 54.36
C LEU A 11 29.61 -41.96 53.21
N VAL A 12 30.57 -41.74 52.33
CA VAL A 12 30.41 -41.13 51.01
C VAL A 12 29.57 -42.08 50.16
N GLY A 13 28.32 -41.72 49.93
CA GLY A 13 27.48 -42.28 48.88
C GLY A 13 27.23 -41.20 47.84
N LEU A 14 28.21 -40.94 46.97
CA LEU A 14 27.95 -40.27 45.70
C LEU A 14 27.03 -41.21 44.89
N LEU A 15 25.72 -41.03 45.05
CA LEU A 15 24.78 -41.37 43.99
C LEU A 15 25.04 -40.35 42.89
N ALA A 16 25.98 -40.70 42.00
CA ALA A 16 26.03 -40.12 40.67
C ALA A 16 24.73 -40.54 39.97
N SER A 17 23.68 -39.73 40.17
CA SER A 17 22.59 -39.67 39.21
C SER A 17 23.23 -39.24 37.90
N THR A 18 23.55 -40.23 37.07
CA THR A 18 23.73 -40.02 35.64
C THR A 18 22.35 -39.61 35.14
N ALA A 19 22.02 -38.33 35.25
CA ALA A 19 20.95 -37.73 34.49
C ALA A 19 21.34 -37.98 33.03
N VAL A 20 20.72 -38.99 32.43
CA VAL A 20 20.71 -39.14 30.98
C VAL A 20 20.11 -37.84 30.50
N ALA A 21 20.93 -36.95 29.95
CA ALA A 21 20.45 -35.72 29.35
C ALA A 21 19.37 -36.14 28.34
N GLY A 22 18.13 -35.76 28.61
CA GLY A 22 17.05 -35.93 27.66
C GLY A 22 17.43 -35.22 26.35
N PRO A 23 16.77 -35.53 25.23
CA PRO A 23 16.97 -34.75 24.00
C PRO A 23 16.82 -33.25 24.33
N PRO A 24 17.65 -32.37 23.74
CA PRO A 24 17.56 -30.94 24.00
C PRO A 24 16.14 -30.46 23.72
N GLY A 25 15.66 -29.50 24.51
CA GLY A 25 14.37 -28.86 24.27
C GLY A 25 14.32 -28.25 22.86
N HIS A 26 13.11 -27.97 22.37
CA HIS A 26 12.92 -27.35 21.06
C HIS A 26 12.08 -26.09 21.15
N TYR A 27 12.13 -25.23 20.13
CA TYR A 27 11.28 -24.05 20.07
C TYR A 27 10.85 -23.70 18.64
N ASP A 28 9.67 -23.11 18.50
CA ASP A 28 9.14 -22.56 17.26
C ASP A 28 9.14 -21.02 17.36
N LYS A 29 9.75 -20.34 16.39
CA LYS A 29 9.85 -18.88 16.35
C LYS A 29 8.46 -18.22 16.34
N ASP A 30 7.49 -18.82 15.64
CA ASP A 30 6.13 -18.28 15.55
C ASP A 30 5.36 -18.50 16.86
N ALA A 31 5.62 -19.60 17.56
CA ALA A 31 5.03 -19.86 18.88
C ALA A 31 5.57 -18.89 19.94
N ILE A 32 6.84 -18.49 19.84
CA ILE A 32 7.44 -17.48 20.74
C ILE A 32 6.76 -16.12 20.53
N THR A 33 6.66 -15.65 19.27
CA THR A 33 6.04 -14.35 18.96
C THR A 33 4.56 -14.32 19.37
N ALA A 34 3.81 -15.39 19.09
CA ALA A 34 2.40 -15.51 19.48
C ALA A 34 2.18 -15.53 21.00
N SER A 35 3.17 -16.00 21.77
CA SER A 35 3.08 -16.09 23.23
C SER A 35 3.64 -14.88 23.97
N SER A 36 4.41 -14.01 23.29
CA SER A 36 5.04 -12.83 23.90
C SER A 36 4.06 -11.66 24.02
N GLN A 37 3.84 -11.19 25.25
CA GLN A 37 3.03 -9.99 25.50
C GLN A 37 3.72 -8.74 24.94
N ARG A 38 5.05 -8.67 25.05
CA ARG A 38 5.85 -7.55 24.54
C ARG A 38 5.73 -7.40 23.02
N PHE A 39 5.79 -8.52 22.30
CA PHE A 39 5.60 -8.53 20.86
C PHE A 39 4.20 -8.00 20.49
N ALA A 40 3.16 -8.49 21.17
CA ALA A 40 1.79 -8.03 20.94
C ALA A 40 1.58 -6.54 21.25
N GLU A 41 2.14 -6.03 22.35
CA GLU A 41 2.07 -4.61 22.72
C GLU A 41 2.68 -3.71 21.65
N VAL A 42 3.88 -4.04 21.17
CA VAL A 42 4.59 -3.25 20.17
C VAL A 42 3.92 -3.32 18.81
N ALA A 43 3.47 -4.51 18.39
CA ALA A 43 2.68 -4.66 17.18
C ALA A 43 1.40 -3.80 17.23
N GLY A 44 0.74 -3.73 18.39
CA GLY A 44 -0.40 -2.85 18.64
C GLY A 44 -0.06 -1.38 18.45
N GLN A 45 1.03 -0.90 19.06
CA GLN A 45 1.49 0.50 18.95
C GLN A 45 1.83 0.89 17.49
N LEU A 46 2.54 0.03 16.77
CA LEU A 46 2.89 0.28 15.37
C LEU A 46 1.63 0.35 14.50
N LYS A 47 0.68 -0.57 14.74
CA LYS A 47 -0.60 -0.59 14.02
C LYS A 47 -1.41 0.69 14.26
N GLU A 48 -1.45 1.18 15.49
CA GLU A 48 -2.13 2.44 15.83
C GLU A 48 -1.53 3.64 15.11
N GLY A 49 -0.21 3.68 14.92
CA GLY A 49 0.47 4.74 14.17
C GLY A 49 0.38 4.59 12.65
N TYR A 50 0.52 3.37 12.13
CA TYR A 50 0.64 3.10 10.69
C TYR A 50 -0.72 3.03 9.98
N LEU A 51 -1.76 2.44 10.56
CA LEU A 51 -3.05 2.30 9.87
C LEU A 51 -3.72 3.63 9.48
N PRO A 52 -3.68 4.69 10.30
CA PRO A 52 -4.15 6.00 9.84
C PRO A 52 -3.34 6.53 8.66
N LEU A 53 -2.03 6.31 8.68
CA LEU A 53 -1.10 6.75 7.64
C LEU A 53 -1.31 6.01 6.32
N GLU A 54 -1.46 4.68 6.37
CA GLU A 54 -1.77 3.85 5.21
C GLU A 54 -3.08 4.28 4.55
N ARG A 55 -4.12 4.55 5.36
CA ARG A 55 -5.40 5.08 4.85
C ARG A 55 -5.23 6.44 4.19
N GLU A 56 -4.42 7.33 4.76
CA GLU A 56 -4.16 8.65 4.18
C GLU A 56 -3.33 8.56 2.89
N LEU A 57 -2.37 7.63 2.82
CA LEU A 57 -1.61 7.33 1.61
C LEU A 57 -2.52 6.82 0.49
N SER A 58 -3.33 5.80 0.78
CA SER A 58 -4.28 5.23 -0.18
C SER A 58 -5.31 6.27 -0.63
N ARG A 59 -5.80 7.10 0.29
CA ARG A 59 -6.70 8.21 -0.03
C ARG A 59 -6.01 9.23 -0.95
N THR A 60 -4.80 9.67 -0.62
CA THR A 60 -4.08 10.69 -1.39
C THR A 60 -3.75 10.20 -2.79
N ASP A 61 -3.28 8.95 -2.91
CA ASP A 61 -3.03 8.31 -4.20
C ASP A 61 -4.31 8.23 -5.06
N GLY A 62 -5.43 7.79 -4.45
CA GLY A 62 -6.73 7.77 -5.11
C GLY A 62 -7.21 9.15 -5.57
N LEU A 63 -6.99 10.21 -4.78
CA LEU A 63 -7.35 11.58 -5.14
C LEU A 63 -6.44 12.14 -6.25
N LEU A 64 -5.14 11.80 -6.26
CA LEU A 64 -4.24 12.14 -7.37
C LEU A 64 -4.68 11.46 -8.67
N ALA A 65 -5.04 10.18 -8.61
CA ALA A 65 -5.55 9.43 -9.75
C ALA A 65 -6.89 10.01 -10.25
N GLU A 66 -7.80 10.41 -9.34
CA GLU A 66 -9.06 11.07 -9.71
C GLU A 66 -8.80 12.42 -10.39
N LEU A 67 -7.86 13.23 -9.89
CA LEU A 67 -7.49 14.51 -10.50
C LEU A 67 -6.89 14.31 -11.91
N ASP A 68 -5.95 13.37 -12.06
CA ASP A 68 -5.37 13.01 -13.36
C ASP A 68 -6.46 12.59 -14.35
N LEU A 69 -7.38 11.71 -13.92
CA LEU A 69 -8.46 11.24 -14.77
C LEU A 69 -9.43 12.37 -15.15
N ASN A 70 -9.82 13.23 -14.20
CA ASN A 70 -10.63 14.41 -14.48
C ASN A 70 -9.97 15.33 -15.52
N LEU A 71 -8.65 15.55 -15.41
CA LEU A 71 -7.90 16.38 -16.35
C LEU A 71 -7.80 15.74 -17.74
N ALA A 72 -7.52 14.45 -17.81
CA ALA A 72 -7.42 13.73 -19.07
C ALA A 72 -8.77 13.71 -19.81
N LEU A 73 -9.86 13.40 -19.11
CA LEU A 73 -11.21 13.30 -19.70
C LEU A 73 -11.79 14.67 -20.14
N SER A 74 -11.32 15.75 -19.54
CA SER A 74 -11.83 17.10 -19.80
C SER A 74 -10.93 17.92 -20.74
N ALA A 75 -9.79 17.36 -21.16
CA ALA A 75 -8.72 18.08 -21.86
C ALA A 75 -9.16 18.85 -23.11
N ALA A 76 -10.13 18.35 -23.87
CA ALA A 76 -10.57 19.00 -25.12
C ALA A 76 -11.73 20.01 -24.92
N GLN A 77 -12.23 20.15 -23.69
CA GLN A 77 -13.47 20.89 -23.38
C GLN A 77 -13.26 22.01 -22.36
N VAL A 78 -12.19 21.92 -21.59
CA VAL A 78 -11.75 22.94 -20.64
C VAL A 78 -10.87 23.96 -21.36
N ASP A 79 -10.95 25.22 -20.95
CA ASP A 79 -10.05 26.27 -21.40
C ASP A 79 -8.57 25.83 -21.24
N PRO A 80 -7.70 25.99 -22.26
CA PRO A 80 -6.31 25.52 -22.19
C PRO A 80 -5.50 26.12 -21.04
N ALA A 81 -5.76 27.36 -20.62
CA ALA A 81 -5.06 27.96 -19.49
C ALA A 81 -5.51 27.34 -18.17
N MET A 82 -6.81 27.07 -18.02
CA MET A 82 -7.35 26.33 -16.87
C MET A 82 -6.83 24.90 -16.80
N HIS A 83 -6.78 24.19 -17.93
CA HIS A 83 -6.23 22.84 -17.99
C HIS A 83 -4.75 22.83 -17.55
N LYS A 84 -3.94 23.75 -18.09
CA LYS A 84 -2.53 23.90 -17.71
C LYS A 84 -2.34 24.23 -16.23
N LEU A 85 -3.18 25.09 -15.65
CA LEU A 85 -3.14 25.40 -14.22
C LEU A 85 -3.37 24.15 -13.37
N TRP A 86 -4.39 23.36 -13.70
CA TRP A 86 -4.69 22.16 -12.93
C TRP A 86 -3.68 21.02 -13.17
N MET A 87 -3.10 20.93 -14.36
CA MET A 87 -1.93 20.05 -14.60
C MET A 87 -0.75 20.44 -13.70
N ALA A 88 -0.46 21.74 -13.56
CA ALA A 88 0.60 22.20 -12.66
C ALA A 88 0.30 21.87 -11.18
N ARG A 89 -0.97 21.94 -10.76
CA ARG A 89 -1.40 21.48 -9.43
C ARG A 89 -1.23 19.96 -9.27
N LEU A 90 -1.58 19.16 -10.28
CA LEU A 90 -1.35 17.72 -10.25
C LEU A 90 0.16 17.42 -10.12
N ASP A 91 1.00 18.09 -10.89
CA ASP A 91 2.46 17.93 -10.85
C ASP A 91 3.03 18.33 -9.48
N GLU A 92 2.60 19.46 -8.91
CA GLU A 92 2.99 19.89 -7.57
C GLU A 92 2.63 18.85 -6.51
N ARG A 93 1.35 18.42 -6.50
CA ARG A 93 0.85 17.46 -5.50
C ARG A 93 1.52 16.10 -5.63
N SER A 94 1.70 15.61 -6.86
CA SER A 94 2.42 14.35 -7.12
C SER A 94 3.90 14.45 -6.72
N GLY A 95 4.52 15.61 -6.97
CA GLY A 95 5.91 15.89 -6.63
C GLY A 95 6.18 15.98 -5.12
N VAL A 96 5.16 16.33 -4.32
CA VAL A 96 5.20 16.28 -2.85
C VAL A 96 4.89 14.87 -2.34
N PHE A 97 3.85 14.22 -2.88
CA PHE A 97 3.40 12.91 -2.43
C PHE A 97 4.45 11.81 -2.64
N GLY A 98 5.15 11.80 -3.78
CA GLY A 98 6.17 10.77 -4.08
C GLY A 98 7.25 10.64 -2.99
N PRO A 99 7.97 11.73 -2.64
CA PRO A 99 8.94 11.73 -1.55
C PRO A 99 8.35 11.37 -0.17
N GLU A 100 7.12 11.78 0.12
CA GLU A 100 6.44 11.43 1.39
C GLU A 100 6.14 9.92 1.45
N PHE A 101 5.63 9.34 0.37
CA PHE A 101 5.40 7.90 0.25
C PHE A 101 6.71 7.12 0.39
N GLU A 102 7.78 7.53 -0.30
CA GLU A 102 9.10 6.92 -0.18
C GLU A 102 9.65 6.99 1.25
N ALA A 103 9.51 8.13 1.93
CA ALA A 103 9.93 8.28 3.32
C ALA A 103 9.21 7.30 4.26
N ILE A 104 7.92 7.05 4.02
CA ILE A 104 7.12 6.11 4.81
C ILE A 104 7.55 4.67 4.52
N GLN A 105 7.76 4.31 3.24
CA GLN A 105 8.25 2.98 2.87
C GLN A 105 9.64 2.71 3.47
N MET A 106 10.56 3.67 3.40
CA MET A 106 11.87 3.55 4.03
C MET A 106 11.77 3.39 5.55
N ARG A 107 10.82 4.07 6.21
CA ARG A 107 10.58 3.91 7.65
C ARG A 107 10.08 2.51 7.98
N VAL A 108 9.13 1.98 7.20
CA VAL A 108 8.63 0.61 7.37
C VAL A 108 9.77 -0.40 7.19
N SER A 109 10.51 -0.35 6.09
CA SER A 109 11.63 -1.28 5.86
C SER A 109 12.72 -1.19 6.93
N ARG A 110 13.00 0.02 7.44
CA ARG A 110 13.95 0.17 8.56
C ARG A 110 13.43 -0.47 9.84
N LEU A 111 12.15 -0.24 10.17
CA LEU A 111 11.53 -0.85 11.35
C LEU A 111 11.54 -2.38 11.26
N GLU A 112 11.24 -2.96 10.09
CA GLU A 112 11.30 -4.41 9.88
C GLU A 112 12.67 -4.98 10.25
N VAL A 113 13.74 -4.40 9.69
CA VAL A 113 15.12 -4.80 10.00
C VAL A 113 15.47 -4.59 11.48
N ASP A 114 15.15 -3.41 12.03
CA ASP A 114 15.47 -3.06 13.42
C ASP A 114 14.74 -3.96 14.44
N PHE A 115 13.50 -4.37 14.14
CA PHE A 115 12.74 -5.31 14.98
C PHE A 115 13.28 -6.72 14.87
N GLU A 116 13.58 -7.20 13.65
CA GLU A 116 14.19 -8.51 13.43
C GLU A 116 15.49 -8.63 14.25
N GLU A 117 16.41 -7.67 14.10
CA GLU A 117 17.66 -7.64 14.86
C GLU A 117 17.43 -7.62 16.38
N ALA A 118 16.44 -6.84 16.86
CA ALA A 118 16.16 -6.74 18.29
C ALA A 118 15.63 -8.06 18.89
N PHE A 119 14.68 -8.69 18.20
CA PHE A 119 14.09 -9.97 18.65
C PHE A 119 15.07 -11.14 18.48
N GLU A 120 15.88 -11.17 17.43
CA GLU A 120 16.94 -12.19 17.28
C GLU A 120 17.99 -12.08 18.38
N ALA A 121 18.43 -10.85 18.70
CA ALA A 121 19.36 -10.64 19.81
C ALA A 121 18.76 -11.05 21.17
N ALA A 122 17.46 -10.80 21.38
CA ALA A 122 16.74 -11.24 22.58
C ALA A 122 16.59 -12.77 22.64
N LEU A 123 16.30 -13.41 21.50
CA LEU A 123 16.27 -14.87 21.40
C LEU A 123 17.62 -15.47 21.75
N GLN A 124 18.71 -14.91 21.23
CA GLN A 124 20.05 -15.40 21.53
C GLN A 124 20.35 -15.30 23.04
N ARG A 125 20.02 -14.17 23.68
CA ARG A 125 20.15 -14.02 25.14
C ARG A 125 19.29 -15.02 25.92
N ALA A 126 18.06 -15.24 25.49
CA ALA A 126 17.15 -16.19 26.13
C ALA A 126 17.66 -17.64 26.01
N LEU A 127 18.16 -18.03 24.83
CA LEU A 127 18.78 -19.34 24.60
C LEU A 127 20.03 -19.54 25.47
N ASP A 128 20.87 -18.52 25.61
CA ASP A 128 22.07 -18.58 26.46
C ASP A 128 21.72 -18.72 27.95
N GLN A 129 20.62 -18.10 28.40
CA GLN A 129 20.10 -18.27 29.76
C GLN A 129 19.58 -19.70 30.01
N LEU A 130 18.86 -20.29 29.05
CA LEU A 130 18.39 -21.68 29.17
C LEU A 130 19.56 -22.66 29.11
N ALA A 131 20.54 -22.42 28.23
CA ALA A 131 21.73 -23.26 28.10
C ALA A 131 22.64 -23.26 29.36
N ALA A 132 22.48 -22.28 30.25
CA ALA A 132 23.21 -22.25 31.52
C ALA A 132 22.68 -23.30 32.54
N VAL A 133 21.46 -23.79 32.36
CA VAL A 133 20.79 -24.73 33.28
C VAL A 133 20.39 -26.06 32.64
N SER A 134 20.32 -26.12 31.31
CA SER A 134 20.00 -27.32 30.52
C SER A 134 20.79 -27.36 29.21
N GLU A 135 20.65 -28.43 28.42
CA GLU A 135 21.14 -28.40 27.03
C GLU A 135 20.46 -27.27 26.24
N ARG A 136 21.20 -26.65 25.32
CA ARG A 136 20.71 -25.51 24.54
C ARG A 136 19.53 -25.95 23.65
N PRO A 137 18.37 -25.27 23.72
CA PRO A 137 17.24 -25.60 22.87
C PRO A 137 17.54 -25.41 21.38
N VAL A 138 16.93 -26.25 20.54
CA VAL A 138 17.08 -26.21 19.08
C VAL A 138 15.82 -25.71 18.39
N VAL A 139 15.98 -25.02 17.26
CA VAL A 139 14.82 -24.57 16.48
C VAL A 139 14.09 -25.79 15.90
N CYS A 140 12.77 -25.79 16.06
CA CYS A 140 11.87 -26.73 15.44
C CYS A 140 11.36 -26.09 14.15
N GLU A 141 11.98 -26.44 13.02
CA GLU A 141 11.49 -26.03 11.71
C GLU A 141 10.21 -26.81 11.39
N ALA A 142 9.05 -26.29 11.80
CA ALA A 142 7.85 -26.53 11.04
C ALA A 142 8.05 -25.85 9.67
N ASN A 143 7.63 -26.48 8.57
CA ASN A 143 7.64 -25.85 7.25
C ASN A 143 6.75 -24.59 7.26
N ALA A 144 7.27 -23.45 7.69
CA ALA A 144 6.57 -22.18 7.81
C ALA A 144 7.25 -21.14 6.92
N VAL A 145 6.44 -20.55 6.04
CA VAL A 145 6.80 -19.51 5.09
C VAL A 145 7.10 -18.23 5.87
N GLY A 146 8.37 -17.94 6.09
CA GLY A 146 8.83 -16.75 6.80
C GLY A 146 8.52 -15.46 6.03
N GLY A 147 7.78 -14.56 6.68
CA GLY A 147 7.49 -13.21 6.19
C GLY A 147 6.38 -12.55 7.01
N ILE A 148 6.28 -11.23 6.91
CA ILE A 148 5.35 -10.30 7.61
C ILE A 148 3.84 -10.66 7.45
N SER A 149 3.50 -11.72 6.72
CA SER A 149 2.13 -12.27 6.65
C SER A 149 1.56 -12.79 7.97
N ALA A 150 2.35 -12.92 9.04
CA ALA A 150 1.86 -13.30 10.37
C ALA A 150 0.99 -12.22 11.06
N ILE A 151 0.80 -11.04 10.46
CA ILE A 151 -0.03 -9.95 11.01
C ILE A 151 -1.54 -10.18 10.77
N ALA A 152 -1.94 -11.20 10.01
CA ALA A 152 -3.34 -11.53 9.77
C ALA A 152 -3.97 -12.37 10.91
N PRO A 153 -5.12 -11.96 11.50
CA PRO A 153 -5.80 -12.75 12.51
C PRO A 153 -6.47 -13.96 11.86
N GLY A 154 -6.06 -15.18 12.22
CA GLY A 154 -6.83 -16.40 11.91
C GLY A 154 -6.07 -17.63 11.40
N PHE A 155 -4.76 -17.56 11.16
CA PHE A 155 -3.97 -18.75 10.78
C PHE A 155 -3.28 -19.37 11.98
N SER A 156 -4.02 -20.18 12.75
CA SER A 156 -3.42 -21.19 13.62
C SER A 156 -3.19 -22.45 12.81
N ALA A 157 -1.96 -22.66 12.36
CA ALA A 157 -1.50 -23.96 11.90
C ALA A 157 -0.76 -24.64 13.05
N SER A 158 -1.51 -25.11 14.05
CA SER A 158 -1.00 -26.04 15.06
C SER A 158 -0.79 -27.41 14.41
N SER A 159 0.30 -27.56 13.65
CA SER A 159 0.81 -28.89 13.34
C SER A 159 1.57 -29.42 14.57
N PRO A 160 1.29 -30.63 15.06
CA PRO A 160 2.09 -31.22 16.13
C PRO A 160 3.53 -31.35 15.66
N SER A 161 4.45 -30.67 16.33
CA SER A 161 5.87 -30.70 16.00
C SER A 161 6.40 -32.12 16.13
N SER A 162 7.04 -32.65 15.08
CA SER A 162 7.80 -33.91 15.14
C SER A 162 9.13 -33.76 15.89
N CYS A 163 9.31 -32.66 16.62
CA CYS A 163 10.53 -32.29 17.29
C CYS A 163 10.65 -33.04 18.61
N LYS A 164 11.82 -33.63 18.83
CA LYS A 164 12.12 -34.35 20.07
C LYS A 164 12.47 -33.35 21.17
N GLY A 165 12.17 -33.69 22.42
CA GLY A 165 12.38 -32.84 23.59
C GLY A 165 11.16 -31.99 23.92
N ASP A 166 11.23 -31.28 25.06
CA ASP A 166 10.15 -30.41 25.52
C ASP A 166 10.11 -29.11 24.70
N ASP A 167 8.90 -28.62 24.39
CA ASP A 167 8.71 -27.31 23.74
C ASP A 167 8.93 -26.19 24.76
N VAL A 168 9.96 -25.38 24.54
CA VAL A 168 10.34 -24.25 25.40
C VAL A 168 9.88 -22.89 24.84
N SER A 169 9.04 -22.86 23.80
CA SER A 169 8.63 -21.61 23.13
C SER A 169 7.95 -20.62 24.09
N GLN A 170 7.07 -21.09 24.98
CA GLN A 170 6.44 -20.23 25.99
C GLN A 170 7.45 -19.71 27.02
N GLN A 171 8.45 -20.52 27.39
CA GLN A 171 9.50 -20.10 28.30
C GLN A 171 10.41 -19.04 27.67
N LEU A 172 10.77 -19.20 26.40
CA LEU A 172 11.49 -18.20 25.63
C LEU A 172 10.70 -16.90 25.46
N ALA A 173 9.38 -16.98 25.24
CA ALA A 173 8.51 -15.81 25.20
C ALA A 173 8.48 -15.05 26.53
N ALA A 174 8.40 -15.75 27.66
CA ALA A 174 8.49 -15.14 28.98
C ALA A 174 9.85 -14.47 29.22
N LEU A 175 10.94 -15.05 28.69
CA LEU A 175 12.27 -14.44 28.75
C LEU A 175 12.37 -13.17 27.88
N TRP A 176 11.75 -13.14 26.69
CA TRP A 176 11.61 -11.90 25.91
C TRP A 176 10.83 -10.83 26.68
N ASP A 177 9.71 -11.19 27.30
CA ASP A 177 8.86 -10.25 28.03
C ASP A 177 9.57 -9.65 29.26
N ALA A 178 10.54 -10.37 29.83
CA ALA A 178 11.39 -9.93 30.93
C ALA A 178 12.69 -9.23 30.47
N ASP A 179 13.06 -9.26 29.19
CA ASP A 179 14.34 -8.73 28.70
C ASP A 179 14.35 -7.19 28.66
N GLU A 180 15.08 -6.56 29.59
CA GLU A 180 15.20 -5.10 29.69
C GLU A 180 15.94 -4.46 28.50
N VAL A 181 16.87 -5.18 27.86
CA VAL A 181 17.57 -4.69 26.67
C VAL A 181 16.61 -4.66 25.49
N LEU A 182 15.80 -5.70 25.33
CA LEU A 182 14.73 -5.75 24.34
C LEU A 182 13.72 -4.61 24.61
N LYS A 183 13.23 -4.45 25.84
CA LYS A 183 12.30 -3.38 26.22
C LYS A 183 12.82 -1.99 25.84
N SER A 184 14.06 -1.68 26.21
CA SER A 184 14.68 -0.39 25.89
C SER A 184 14.83 -0.17 24.39
N ARG A 185 15.20 -1.22 23.63
CA ARG A 185 15.33 -1.13 22.18
C ARG A 185 13.98 -0.90 21.52
N LEU A 186 12.96 -1.69 21.87
CA LEU A 186 11.61 -1.56 21.31
C LEU A 186 11.00 -0.18 21.60
N ALA A 187 11.19 0.35 22.82
CA ALA A 187 10.72 1.70 23.16
C ALA A 187 11.39 2.80 22.33
N THR A 188 12.66 2.62 21.93
CA THR A 188 13.36 3.56 21.04
C THR A 188 12.77 3.49 19.62
N LEU A 189 12.51 2.27 19.12
CA LEU A 189 11.97 2.07 17.77
C LEU A 189 10.55 2.65 17.63
N THR A 190 9.69 2.45 18.64
CA THR A 190 8.31 2.94 18.60
C THR A 190 8.17 4.44 18.91
N ALA A 191 9.18 5.08 19.49
CA ALA A 191 9.15 6.51 19.82
C ALA A 191 9.44 7.44 18.62
N GLU A 192 10.12 6.96 17.58
CA GLU A 192 10.42 7.79 16.41
C GLU A 192 9.14 8.03 15.60
N PRO A 193 8.78 9.32 15.34
CA PRO A 193 7.51 9.69 14.75
C PRO A 193 7.40 9.22 13.29
N TRP A 194 6.18 8.88 12.89
CA TRP A 194 5.88 8.60 11.50
C TRP A 194 6.04 9.86 10.62
N PRO A 195 6.54 9.73 9.38
CA PRO A 195 6.45 10.81 8.40
C PRO A 195 5.00 11.23 8.18
N LYS A 196 4.80 12.49 7.79
CA LYS A 196 3.47 13.05 7.52
C LYS A 196 3.14 12.95 6.04
N VAL A 197 1.85 12.86 5.75
CA VAL A 197 1.31 13.02 4.40
C VAL A 197 0.67 14.41 4.33
N THR A 198 1.02 15.18 3.30
CA THR A 198 0.45 16.51 3.08
C THR A 198 -0.99 16.39 2.60
N GLY A 199 -1.92 16.96 3.37
CA GLY A 199 -3.32 17.12 2.97
C GLY A 199 -3.54 18.40 2.17
N TYR A 200 -4.50 18.37 1.25
CA TYR A 200 -4.89 19.53 0.44
C TYR A 200 -6.33 19.94 0.73
N GLN A 201 -6.55 21.23 0.92
CA GLN A 201 -7.85 21.86 0.92
C GLN A 201 -7.76 23.09 0.04
N GLU A 202 -8.45 23.09 -1.10
CA GLU A 202 -8.47 24.22 -2.01
C GLU A 202 -9.91 24.62 -2.30
N SER A 203 -10.20 25.91 -2.22
CA SER A 203 -11.48 26.46 -2.66
C SER A 203 -11.63 26.22 -4.16
N ALA A 204 -12.76 25.65 -4.52
CA ALA A 204 -13.09 25.17 -5.84
C ALA A 204 -12.78 26.10 -7.02
N ALA A 205 -12.44 25.50 -8.16
CA ALA A 205 -12.74 26.11 -9.46
C ALA A 205 -13.57 25.11 -10.29
N THR A 206 -14.88 25.33 -10.37
CA THR A 206 -15.68 24.72 -11.44
C THR A 206 -15.22 25.27 -12.77
N VAL A 207 -14.94 24.41 -13.75
CA VAL A 207 -14.62 24.85 -15.10
C VAL A 207 -15.86 24.69 -15.98
N SER A 208 -16.29 25.80 -16.57
CA SER A 208 -17.42 25.82 -17.49
C SER A 208 -17.20 24.90 -18.69
N VAL A 209 -18.25 24.16 -19.08
CA VAL A 209 -18.27 23.39 -20.33
C VAL A 209 -18.92 24.25 -21.42
N GLY A 210 -18.08 24.88 -22.26
CA GLY A 210 -18.50 25.76 -23.35
C GLY A 210 -18.68 27.23 -22.95
N GLU A 211 -19.36 28.01 -23.80
CA GLU A 211 -19.44 29.49 -23.71
C GLU A 211 -20.32 30.04 -22.57
N HIS A 212 -21.06 29.19 -21.86
CA HIS A 212 -21.93 29.61 -20.77
C HIS A 212 -21.43 29.08 -19.43
N PRO A 213 -21.00 29.97 -18.51
CA PRO A 213 -20.63 29.54 -17.18
C PRO A 213 -21.87 29.07 -16.42
N ALA A 214 -21.86 27.80 -16.06
CA ALA A 214 -22.86 27.20 -15.20
C ALA A 214 -22.61 27.63 -13.76
N SER A 215 -23.59 28.30 -13.13
CA SER A 215 -23.48 28.77 -11.75
C SER A 215 -24.01 27.72 -10.77
N GLY A 216 -23.14 27.25 -9.89
CA GLY A 216 -23.53 26.49 -8.69
C GLY A 216 -23.95 25.04 -8.91
N GLN A 217 -23.67 24.44 -10.06
CA GLN A 217 -23.83 23.00 -10.29
C GLN A 217 -22.65 22.44 -11.10
N TRP A 218 -22.21 21.24 -10.76
CA TRP A 218 -21.06 20.61 -11.41
C TRP A 218 -21.22 19.08 -11.50
N PHE A 219 -20.40 18.44 -12.33
CA PHE A 219 -20.23 16.99 -12.35
C PHE A 219 -18.76 16.62 -12.48
N SER A 220 -18.38 15.44 -11.99
CA SER A 220 -17.03 14.88 -12.09
C SER A 220 -16.92 13.98 -13.34
N PRO A 221 -15.98 14.25 -14.27
CA PRO A 221 -15.71 13.34 -15.39
C PRO A 221 -15.32 11.92 -14.95
N ALA A 222 -14.51 11.80 -13.89
CA ALA A 222 -14.11 10.50 -13.34
C ALA A 222 -15.33 9.72 -12.81
N HIS A 223 -16.23 10.40 -12.10
CA HIS A 223 -17.50 9.79 -11.68
C HIS A 223 -18.30 9.34 -12.90
N LEU A 224 -18.42 10.19 -13.93
CA LEU A 224 -19.16 9.85 -15.14
C LEU A 224 -18.60 8.60 -15.84
N VAL A 225 -17.28 8.43 -15.90
CA VAL A 225 -16.67 7.18 -16.37
C VAL A 225 -17.09 6.02 -15.49
N ALA A 226 -16.94 6.13 -14.17
CA ALA A 226 -17.27 5.07 -13.22
C ALA A 226 -18.75 4.64 -13.26
N ALA A 227 -19.65 5.51 -13.72
CA ALA A 227 -21.06 5.20 -13.85
C ALA A 227 -21.45 4.55 -15.20
N VAL A 228 -20.55 4.56 -16.20
CA VAL A 228 -20.80 3.98 -17.54
C VAL A 228 -19.95 2.72 -17.72
N PRO A 229 -20.55 1.50 -17.66
CA PRO A 229 -19.80 0.25 -17.70
C PRO A 229 -18.82 0.13 -18.88
N GLU A 230 -19.28 0.48 -20.09
CA GLU A 230 -18.43 0.42 -21.29
C GLU A 230 -17.27 1.43 -21.27
N ALA A 231 -17.41 2.52 -20.50
CA ALA A 231 -16.33 3.49 -20.31
C ALA A 231 -15.29 2.98 -19.31
N ILE A 232 -15.72 2.30 -18.24
CA ILE A 232 -14.82 1.60 -17.31
C ILE A 232 -14.04 0.52 -18.05
N GLU A 233 -14.71 -0.34 -18.81
CA GLU A 233 -14.05 -1.42 -19.56
C GLU A 233 -12.98 -0.87 -20.51
N LEU A 234 -13.27 0.26 -21.18
CA LEU A 234 -12.29 0.92 -22.04
C LEU A 234 -11.13 1.53 -21.23
N LEU A 235 -11.41 2.14 -20.08
CA LEU A 235 -10.37 2.68 -19.19
C LEU A 235 -9.44 1.56 -18.68
N ASP A 236 -10.02 0.46 -18.21
CA ASP A 236 -9.29 -0.74 -17.75
C ASP A 236 -8.42 -1.32 -18.88
N LEU A 237 -8.93 -1.36 -20.11
CA LEU A 237 -8.16 -1.82 -21.26
C LEU A 237 -6.98 -0.89 -21.59
N ILE A 238 -7.19 0.43 -21.53
CA ILE A 238 -6.12 1.43 -21.70
C ILE A 238 -5.04 1.21 -20.64
N ASP A 239 -5.42 1.09 -19.37
CA ASP A 239 -4.50 0.95 -18.26
C ASP A 239 -3.77 -0.41 -18.29
N ALA A 240 -4.45 -1.49 -18.65
CA ALA A 240 -3.86 -2.82 -18.81
C ALA A 240 -2.80 -2.84 -19.92
N ARG A 241 -3.06 -2.21 -21.08
CA ARG A 241 -2.07 -2.09 -22.16
C ARG A 241 -0.87 -1.25 -21.75
N ALA A 242 -1.10 -0.12 -21.10
CA ALA A 242 -0.03 0.73 -20.59
C ALA A 242 0.81 0.00 -19.53
N ALA A 243 0.18 -0.74 -18.61
CA ALA A 243 0.87 -1.53 -17.58
C ALA A 243 1.73 -2.64 -18.21
N LYS A 244 1.20 -3.36 -19.21
CA LYS A 244 1.94 -4.37 -19.97
C LYS A 244 3.18 -3.78 -20.63
N ALA A 245 3.04 -2.63 -21.30
CA ALA A 245 4.17 -1.96 -21.95
C ALA A 245 5.21 -1.45 -20.94
N ARG A 246 4.78 -0.88 -19.80
CA ARG A 246 5.69 -0.47 -18.71
C ARG A 246 6.45 -1.65 -18.11
N SER A 247 5.78 -2.79 -17.93
CA SER A 247 6.41 -4.02 -17.44
C SER A 247 7.49 -4.52 -18.41
N ALA A 248 7.19 -4.57 -19.71
CA ALA A 248 8.18 -4.91 -20.74
C ALA A 248 9.36 -3.91 -20.75
N LEU A 249 9.08 -2.62 -20.56
CA LEU A 249 10.10 -1.59 -20.50
C LEU A 249 11.00 -1.73 -19.25
N ARG A 250 10.43 -2.09 -18.10
CA ARG A 250 11.19 -2.35 -16.87
C ARG A 250 12.12 -3.55 -17.03
N ALA A 251 11.63 -4.65 -17.60
CA ALA A 251 12.46 -5.82 -17.88
C ALA A 251 13.66 -5.45 -18.78
N ARG A 252 13.41 -4.69 -19.86
CA ARG A 252 14.48 -4.18 -20.73
C ARG A 252 15.48 -3.28 -20.00
N TRP A 253 15.02 -2.47 -19.04
CA TRP A 253 15.90 -1.62 -18.23
C TRP A 253 16.79 -2.43 -17.28
N GLU A 254 16.25 -3.49 -16.68
CA GLU A 254 16.98 -4.39 -15.78
C GLU A 254 18.03 -5.22 -16.52
N GLU A 255 17.77 -5.56 -17.78
CA GLU A 255 18.70 -6.28 -18.66
C GLU A 255 19.82 -5.40 -19.24
N LEU A 256 19.79 -4.07 -19.07
CA LEU A 256 20.81 -3.18 -19.61
C LEU A 256 22.19 -3.45 -19.01
N ASP A 257 23.16 -3.80 -19.86
CA ASP A 257 24.56 -3.76 -19.49
C ASP A 257 25.05 -2.31 -19.45
N ARG A 258 25.32 -1.80 -18.25
CA ARG A 258 25.82 -0.44 -18.02
C ARG A 258 27.24 -0.23 -18.56
N GLY A 259 27.97 -1.30 -18.86
CA GLY A 259 29.30 -1.29 -19.46
C GLY A 259 29.32 -1.37 -20.98
N ALA A 260 28.17 -1.57 -21.64
CA ALA A 260 28.10 -1.71 -23.09
C ALA A 260 28.31 -0.36 -23.82
N ASP A 261 28.97 -0.41 -24.98
CA ASP A 261 29.28 0.77 -25.80
C ASP A 261 28.00 1.52 -26.27
N ASP A 262 26.87 0.82 -26.38
CA ASP A 262 25.58 1.35 -26.83
C ASP A 262 24.61 1.67 -25.67
N PHE A 263 25.05 1.58 -24.40
CA PHE A 263 24.20 1.83 -23.23
C PHE A 263 23.43 3.16 -23.30
N LYS A 264 24.09 4.22 -23.78
CA LYS A 264 23.46 5.55 -23.92
C LYS A 264 22.31 5.55 -24.93
N GLU A 265 22.48 4.83 -26.04
CA GLU A 265 21.46 4.69 -27.08
C GLU A 265 20.28 3.84 -26.57
N GLN A 266 20.57 2.69 -25.95
CA GLN A 266 19.54 1.83 -25.36
C GLN A 266 18.72 2.56 -24.27
N ARG A 267 19.40 3.33 -23.40
CA ARG A 267 18.74 4.19 -22.41
C ARG A 267 17.86 5.27 -23.05
N ALA A 268 18.34 5.92 -24.12
CA ALA A 268 17.56 6.91 -24.84
C ALA A 268 16.31 6.30 -25.50
N ALA A 269 16.43 5.10 -26.08
CA ALA A 269 15.33 4.35 -26.66
C ALA A 269 14.29 3.98 -25.58
N ILE A 270 14.73 3.50 -24.41
CA ILE A 270 13.84 3.24 -23.26
C ILE A 270 13.09 4.51 -22.84
N GLY A 271 13.80 5.65 -22.76
CA GLY A 271 13.18 6.94 -22.47
C GLY A 271 12.17 7.39 -23.53
N ALA A 272 12.38 7.05 -24.81
CA ALA A 272 11.42 7.31 -25.87
C ALA A 272 10.16 6.44 -25.75
N SER A 273 10.31 5.13 -25.49
CA SER A 273 9.18 4.23 -25.23
C SER A 273 8.37 4.68 -24.01
N ALA A 274 9.03 5.09 -22.91
CA ALA A 274 8.33 5.64 -21.75
C ALA A 274 7.44 6.84 -22.09
N ARG A 275 7.94 7.75 -22.93
CA ARG A 275 7.15 8.90 -23.42
C ARG A 275 5.98 8.45 -24.32
N SER A 276 6.21 7.48 -25.20
CA SER A 276 5.15 6.95 -26.08
C SER A 276 4.01 6.28 -25.28
N ILE A 277 4.33 5.53 -24.23
CA ILE A 277 3.32 4.94 -23.34
C ILE A 277 2.49 6.03 -22.65
N ARG A 278 3.15 7.10 -22.17
CA ARG A 278 2.46 8.25 -21.55
C ARG A 278 1.53 8.94 -22.55
N GLU A 279 2.02 9.23 -23.75
CA GLU A 279 1.23 9.84 -24.82
C GLU A 279 0.04 8.96 -25.21
N PHE A 280 0.23 7.65 -25.33
CA PHE A 280 -0.86 6.69 -25.56
C PHE A 280 -1.96 6.81 -24.48
N THR A 281 -1.58 6.82 -23.20
CA THR A 281 -2.56 6.93 -22.11
C THR A 281 -3.29 8.28 -22.12
N GLU A 282 -2.57 9.39 -22.31
CA GLU A 282 -3.14 10.73 -22.34
C GLU A 282 -4.11 10.89 -23.53
N VAL A 283 -3.70 10.49 -24.73
CA VAL A 283 -4.52 10.57 -25.95
C VAL A 283 -5.75 9.68 -25.85
N SER A 284 -5.60 8.45 -25.34
CA SER A 284 -6.72 7.50 -25.22
C SER A 284 -7.76 7.97 -24.21
N LYS A 285 -7.32 8.41 -23.02
CA LYS A 285 -8.21 9.00 -22.01
C LYS A 285 -8.88 10.28 -22.51
N ALA A 286 -8.15 11.16 -23.20
CA ALA A 286 -8.75 12.35 -23.81
C ALA A 286 -9.77 12.01 -24.90
N THR A 287 -9.57 10.91 -25.64
CA THR A 287 -10.51 10.43 -26.66
C THR A 287 -11.80 9.91 -26.03
N LEU A 288 -11.69 9.10 -24.97
CA LEU A 288 -12.83 8.69 -24.15
C LEU A 288 -13.59 9.92 -23.60
N GLY A 289 -12.84 10.88 -23.05
CA GLY A 289 -13.35 12.14 -22.55
C GLY A 289 -14.21 12.90 -23.57
N ARG A 290 -13.73 13.03 -24.81
CA ARG A 290 -14.48 13.68 -25.90
C ARG A 290 -15.83 13.01 -26.16
N GLU A 291 -15.88 11.68 -26.19
CA GLU A 291 -17.14 10.95 -26.44
C GLU A 291 -18.14 11.11 -25.28
N LEU A 292 -17.65 11.06 -24.04
CA LEU A 292 -18.47 11.32 -22.84
C LEU A 292 -19.02 12.73 -22.84
N MET A 293 -18.17 13.74 -23.07
CA MET A 293 -18.61 15.13 -23.13
C MET A 293 -19.59 15.37 -24.29
N ALA A 294 -19.39 14.73 -25.44
CA ALA A 294 -20.34 14.78 -26.54
C ALA A 294 -21.69 14.16 -26.15
N ALA A 295 -21.71 13.08 -25.37
CA ALA A 295 -22.93 12.50 -24.82
C ALA A 295 -23.62 13.47 -23.86
N VAL A 296 -22.88 14.06 -22.91
CA VAL A 296 -23.37 15.10 -21.99
C VAL A 296 -24.05 16.23 -22.77
N GLN A 297 -23.41 16.77 -23.81
CA GLN A 297 -24.00 17.85 -24.62
C GLN A 297 -25.28 17.43 -25.35
N ARG A 298 -25.38 16.16 -25.79
CA ARG A 298 -26.61 15.64 -26.40
C ARG A 298 -27.75 15.53 -25.38
N VAL A 299 -27.45 15.08 -24.16
CA VAL A 299 -28.46 14.85 -23.11
C VAL A 299 -28.84 16.11 -22.33
N ARG A 300 -28.02 17.17 -22.39
CA ARG A 300 -28.29 18.49 -21.76
C ARG A 300 -29.68 19.05 -22.05
N ARG A 301 -30.24 18.82 -23.24
CA ARG A 301 -31.61 19.24 -23.58
C ARG A 301 -32.67 18.62 -22.67
N LYS A 302 -32.49 17.34 -22.29
CA LYS A 302 -33.36 16.67 -21.32
C LYS A 302 -33.12 17.20 -19.90
N GLY A 303 -31.86 17.52 -19.57
CA GLY A 303 -31.45 18.11 -18.29
C GLY A 303 -32.10 19.45 -17.97
N ARG A 304 -32.61 20.19 -18.96
CA ARG A 304 -33.38 21.43 -18.72
C ARG A 304 -34.61 21.20 -17.84
N LYS A 305 -35.31 20.08 -18.03
CA LYS A 305 -36.50 19.73 -17.24
C LYS A 305 -36.16 19.23 -15.83
N ALA A 306 -34.99 18.63 -15.67
CA ALA A 306 -34.49 18.10 -14.41
C ALA A 306 -33.62 19.11 -13.61
N GLY A 307 -33.39 20.30 -14.17
CA GLY A 307 -32.69 21.40 -13.49
C GLY A 307 -31.17 21.21 -13.38
N TRP A 308 -30.55 20.49 -14.33
CA TRP A 308 -29.09 20.29 -14.43
C TRP A 308 -28.51 20.57 -15.83
N SER A 309 -29.26 21.20 -16.73
CA SER A 309 -28.77 21.53 -18.09
C SER A 309 -27.46 22.31 -18.10
N ASP A 310 -27.26 23.14 -17.08
CA ASP A 310 -26.14 24.06 -16.96
C ASP A 310 -25.26 23.58 -15.79
N VAL A 311 -24.59 22.43 -16.00
CA VAL A 311 -23.54 21.90 -15.12
C VAL A 311 -22.15 22.22 -15.67
N SER A 312 -21.23 22.55 -14.77
CA SER A 312 -19.79 22.71 -15.03
C SER A 312 -19.03 21.40 -14.81
N VAL A 313 -17.81 21.28 -15.32
CA VAL A 313 -16.89 20.19 -14.97
C VAL A 313 -16.18 20.54 -13.67
N CYS A 314 -16.17 19.58 -12.75
CA CYS A 314 -15.31 19.65 -11.57
C CYS A 314 -14.01 18.90 -11.81
N LEU A 315 -12.89 19.60 -11.70
CA LEU A 315 -11.55 19.01 -11.81
C LEU A 315 -11.01 18.59 -10.44
N ASN A 316 -11.39 19.31 -9.37
CA ASN A 316 -10.92 19.02 -8.02
C ASN A 316 -11.65 17.79 -7.45
N PRO A 317 -10.92 16.73 -7.06
CA PRO A 317 -11.49 15.59 -6.37
C PRO A 317 -12.31 15.97 -5.14
N SER A 318 -13.37 15.21 -4.89
CA SER A 318 -14.28 15.46 -3.76
C SER A 318 -13.58 15.43 -2.41
N GLY A 319 -12.59 14.54 -2.25
CA GLY A 319 -11.80 14.40 -1.03
C GLY A 319 -10.88 15.58 -0.69
N TRP A 320 -10.69 16.54 -1.60
CA TRP A 320 -9.91 17.78 -1.40
C TRP A 320 -10.77 19.05 -1.41
N GLY A 321 -12.07 18.90 -1.13
CA GLY A 321 -13.02 20.01 -1.03
C GLY A 321 -13.95 20.15 -2.24
N ALA A 322 -13.82 19.27 -3.25
CA ALA A 322 -14.67 19.26 -4.45
C ALA A 322 -14.69 20.61 -5.18
N CYS A 323 -15.75 20.83 -5.96
CA CYS A 323 -16.05 22.12 -6.55
C CYS A 323 -17.25 22.80 -5.88
N ASP A 324 -17.35 24.13 -6.01
CA ASP A 324 -18.38 24.93 -5.39
C ASP A 324 -19.72 24.69 -6.08
N GLY A 325 -20.77 24.53 -5.26
CA GLY A 325 -22.12 24.28 -5.73
C GLY A 325 -22.57 22.83 -5.52
N ARG A 326 -23.60 22.44 -6.26
CA ARG A 326 -24.25 21.13 -6.16
C ARG A 326 -23.64 20.13 -7.14
N ASP A 327 -23.19 18.99 -6.63
CA ASP A 327 -22.84 17.83 -7.43
C ASP A 327 -24.09 17.27 -8.14
N ARG A 328 -23.96 17.06 -9.44
CA ARG A 328 -24.97 16.51 -10.36
C ARG A 328 -24.44 15.29 -11.12
N SER A 329 -23.35 14.68 -10.64
CA SER A 329 -22.69 13.55 -11.33
C SER A 329 -23.66 12.39 -11.59
N ASP A 330 -24.46 11.99 -10.58
CA ASP A 330 -25.48 10.94 -10.72
C ASP A 330 -26.57 11.31 -11.75
N ASP A 331 -27.08 12.54 -11.68
CA ASP A 331 -28.12 13.05 -12.59
C ASP A 331 -27.63 13.07 -14.06
N VAL A 332 -26.36 13.43 -14.26
CA VAL A 332 -25.73 13.41 -15.59
C VAL A 332 -25.51 11.98 -16.05
N ALA A 333 -24.99 11.11 -15.18
CA ALA A 333 -24.69 9.72 -15.49
C ALA A 333 -25.93 8.93 -15.93
N GLU A 334 -27.04 9.03 -15.20
CA GLU A 334 -28.31 8.36 -15.53
C GLU A 334 -28.75 8.70 -16.97
N GLN A 335 -28.53 9.95 -17.38
CA GLN A 335 -29.00 10.47 -18.64
C GLN A 335 -28.04 10.09 -19.78
N VAL A 336 -26.74 10.11 -19.52
CA VAL A 336 -25.69 9.66 -20.43
C VAL A 336 -25.79 8.15 -20.70
N LEU A 337 -26.13 7.33 -19.70
CA LEU A 337 -26.38 5.89 -19.86
C LEU A 337 -27.49 5.58 -20.88
N SER A 338 -28.48 6.47 -21.02
CA SER A 338 -29.54 6.32 -22.01
C SER A 338 -29.13 6.65 -23.45
N ASP A 339 -27.92 7.16 -23.67
CA ASP A 339 -27.45 7.60 -24.99
C ASP A 339 -26.83 6.45 -25.82
N ARG A 340 -27.66 5.82 -26.65
CA ARG A 340 -27.21 4.77 -27.59
C ARG A 340 -26.06 5.20 -28.53
N LYS A 341 -25.87 6.49 -28.77
CA LYS A 341 -24.73 6.95 -29.58
C LYS A 341 -23.41 6.82 -28.83
N LEU A 342 -23.42 7.01 -27.51
CA LEU A 342 -22.25 6.80 -26.67
C LEU A 342 -21.82 5.33 -26.70
N SER A 343 -22.71 4.38 -26.41
CA SER A 343 -22.34 2.95 -26.40
C SER A 343 -21.72 2.50 -27.73
N ARG A 344 -22.23 3.00 -28.87
CA ARG A 344 -21.64 2.72 -30.19
C ARG A 344 -20.25 3.34 -30.36
N ALA A 345 -20.05 4.56 -29.88
CA ALA A 345 -18.76 5.22 -29.94
C ALA A 345 -17.74 4.50 -29.05
N LEU A 346 -18.11 4.10 -27.84
CA LEU A 346 -17.25 3.36 -26.92
C LEU A 346 -16.87 1.98 -27.49
N ALA A 347 -17.83 1.22 -28.04
CA ALA A 347 -17.54 -0.05 -28.70
C ALA A 347 -16.57 0.11 -29.88
N LYS A 348 -16.70 1.20 -30.65
CA LYS A 348 -15.77 1.53 -31.72
C LYS A 348 -14.37 1.84 -31.18
N LEU A 349 -14.28 2.63 -30.11
CA LEU A 349 -12.99 2.93 -29.47
C LEU A 349 -12.30 1.67 -28.93
N VAL A 350 -13.04 0.74 -28.33
CA VAL A 350 -12.48 -0.56 -27.90
C VAL A 350 -11.90 -1.33 -29.08
N ALA A 351 -12.62 -1.39 -30.20
CA ALA A 351 -12.17 -2.10 -31.40
C ALA A 351 -10.96 -1.45 -32.10
N GLU A 352 -10.83 -0.13 -31.98
CA GLU A 352 -9.80 0.66 -32.67
C GLU A 352 -8.66 1.11 -31.75
N LEU A 353 -8.69 0.78 -30.46
CA LEU A 353 -7.68 1.20 -29.50
C LEU A 353 -6.32 0.65 -29.96
N PRO A 354 -5.27 1.48 -30.10
CA PRO A 354 -3.95 1.01 -30.51
C PRO A 354 -3.23 0.29 -29.35
N GLU A 355 -2.17 -0.45 -29.69
CA GLU A 355 -1.20 -0.90 -28.70
C GLU A 355 -0.13 0.19 -28.52
N PRO A 356 0.31 0.49 -27.28
CA PRO A 356 1.44 1.38 -27.05
C PRO A 356 2.74 0.77 -27.60
N LEU A 357 3.59 1.61 -28.19
CA LEU A 357 4.85 1.24 -28.86
C LEU A 357 6.00 0.93 -27.89
#